data_AF-A0ABD1I6V7-F1
#
_entry.id   AF-A0ABD1I6V7-F1
#
_cell.length_a   1.000
_cell.length_b   1.000
_cell.length_c   1.000
_cell.angle_alpha   90.00
_cell.angle_beta   90.00
_cell.angle_gamma   90.00
#
_symmetry.space_group_name_H-M   'P 1'
#
loop_
_entity.id
_entity.type
_entity.pdbx_description
1 polymer ?
#
loop_
_entity_poly.entity_id
_entity_poly.type
_entity_poly.pdbx_seq_one_letter_code
_entity_poly.pdbx_strand_id
1 'polypeptide(L)'
;MNLRRDKWNLVTMFTLDTCDDYATCGPNCICKPDRPIRCECLRGFAPKFQKDWDLQDWSGGCTRTKPLNCKGGDGFRQVRGVKYSDMLGFWLNTSMSLDECKAECLKNCSCTACANSFITDGGTGCLMWFGELIDTKQHSGADSKHNVYIRVPVSELGLEEEEKEKKRSMEIILISIASGVLISAFISGGVLLMTRLKWRVKENNKHLELPTIKMATIMQATNNFSTENMIGVGGFGPVYKHGNMPSGEELAVKRLSRCSRQSLEMKL
;
A
#
# COMPACT_ATOMS: atom_id res chain seq x y z
N MET A 1 -46.17 2.74 -21.99
CA MET A 1 -46.79 3.46 -23.13
C MET A 1 -47.39 4.75 -22.62
N ASN A 2 -46.89 5.91 -23.05
CA ASN A 2 -47.52 7.19 -22.78
C ASN A 2 -48.63 7.38 -23.82
N LEU A 3 -49.90 7.26 -23.43
CA LEU A 3 -51.09 7.35 -24.30
C LEU A 3 -51.34 8.77 -24.87
N ARG A 4 -50.33 9.65 -24.92
CA ARG A 4 -50.46 11.05 -25.37
C ARG A 4 -49.48 11.49 -26.46
N ARG A 5 -48.54 10.63 -26.89
CA ARG A 5 -47.65 10.91 -28.03
C ARG A 5 -47.32 9.59 -28.71
N ASP A 6 -47.55 9.48 -30.02
CA ASP A 6 -47.12 8.36 -30.87
C ASP A 6 -45.59 8.35 -31.05
N LYS A 7 -44.85 8.38 -29.94
CA LYS A 7 -43.40 8.32 -29.88
C LYS A 7 -43.00 7.44 -28.71
N TRP A 8 -42.19 6.43 -29.01
CA TRP A 8 -41.50 5.63 -27.99
C TRP A 8 -40.59 6.56 -27.18
N ASN A 9 -40.80 6.60 -25.87
CA ASN A 9 -39.85 7.22 -24.97
C ASN A 9 -38.87 6.13 -24.52
N LEU A 10 -37.59 6.34 -24.76
CA LEU A 10 -36.54 5.50 -24.20
C LEU A 10 -36.57 5.67 -22.67
N VAL A 11 -37.07 4.65 -21.96
CA VAL A 11 -37.18 4.69 -20.50
C VAL A 11 -35.83 4.38 -19.87
N THR A 12 -35.06 3.47 -20.47
CA THR A 12 -33.74 3.07 -20.00
C THR A 12 -32.97 2.46 -21.17
N MET A 13 -31.67 2.73 -21.23
CA MET A 13 -30.72 2.02 -22.09
C MET A 13 -29.71 1.36 -21.16
N PHE A 14 -29.66 0.03 -21.16
CA PHE A 14 -28.59 -0.69 -20.50
C PHE A 14 -27.37 -0.64 -21.43
N THR A 15 -26.20 -0.32 -20.89
CA THR A 15 -24.94 -0.50 -21.62
C THR A 15 -24.73 -2.00 -21.75
N LEU A 16 -25.14 -2.56 -22.89
CA LEU A 16 -24.82 -3.93 -23.25
C LEU A 16 -23.31 -3.98 -23.42
N ASP A 17 -22.66 -4.75 -22.57
CA ASP A 17 -21.27 -5.10 -22.78
C ASP A 17 -21.18 -6.42 -23.55
N THR A 18 -19.99 -6.68 -24.06
CA THR A 18 -19.72 -7.86 -24.87
C THR A 18 -19.91 -9.19 -24.10
N CYS A 19 -20.06 -9.19 -22.77
CA CYS A 19 -20.42 -10.40 -22.00
C CYS A 19 -21.94 -10.60 -21.89
N ASP A 20 -22.77 -9.69 -22.41
CA ASP A 20 -24.23 -9.86 -22.47
C ASP A 20 -24.66 -10.76 -23.63
N ASP A 21 -23.79 -10.98 -24.62
CA ASP A 21 -23.99 -11.97 -25.67
C ASP A 21 -23.90 -13.38 -25.09
N TYR A 22 -24.93 -14.20 -25.38
CA TYR A 22 -25.06 -15.53 -24.83
C TYR A 22 -23.85 -16.42 -25.18
N ALA A 23 -23.30 -17.08 -24.16
CA ALA A 23 -22.18 -18.00 -24.31
C ALA A 23 -20.94 -17.38 -24.98
N THR A 24 -20.70 -16.08 -24.75
CA THR A 24 -19.45 -15.39 -25.15
C THR A 24 -18.20 -16.16 -24.71
N CYS A 25 -18.26 -16.75 -23.51
CA CYS A 25 -17.25 -17.70 -23.04
C CYS A 25 -17.83 -19.10 -23.10
N GLY A 26 -16.98 -20.09 -23.44
CA GLY A 26 -17.37 -21.49 -23.49
C GLY A 26 -17.77 -22.08 -22.13
N PRO A 27 -18.13 -23.38 -22.11
CA PRO A 27 -18.58 -24.06 -20.90
C PRO A 27 -17.57 -23.98 -19.75
N ASN A 28 -18.07 -23.88 -18.52
CA ASN A 28 -17.30 -23.74 -17.28
C ASN A 28 -16.34 -22.53 -17.25
N CYS A 29 -16.63 -21.49 -18.02
CA CYS A 29 -15.96 -20.20 -17.98
C CYS A 29 -16.82 -19.14 -17.28
N ILE A 30 -16.17 -18.03 -16.90
CA ILE A 30 -16.79 -16.80 -16.46
C ILE A 30 -16.35 -15.62 -17.35
N CYS A 31 -17.33 -14.85 -17.83
CA CYS A 31 -17.10 -13.65 -18.61
C CYS A 31 -16.93 -12.43 -17.69
N LYS A 32 -15.83 -11.71 -17.82
CA LYS A 32 -15.49 -10.53 -17.01
C LYS A 32 -15.34 -9.32 -17.93
N PRO A 33 -16.36 -8.43 -17.99
CA PRO A 33 -16.35 -7.32 -18.95
C PRO A 33 -15.26 -6.27 -18.67
N ASP A 34 -14.83 -6.15 -17.40
CA ASP A 34 -13.84 -5.16 -16.95
C ASP A 34 -12.37 -5.65 -17.08
N ARG A 35 -12.14 -6.79 -17.75
CA ARG A 35 -10.80 -7.39 -17.89
C ARG A 35 -10.31 -7.38 -19.35
N PRO A 36 -8.99 -7.21 -19.59
CA PRO A 36 -8.44 -7.29 -20.94
C PRO A 36 -8.64 -8.66 -21.58
N ILE A 37 -8.43 -9.73 -20.80
CA ILE A 37 -8.82 -11.10 -21.16
C ILE A 37 -10.20 -11.33 -20.55
N ARG A 38 -11.20 -11.44 -21.42
CA ARG A 38 -12.60 -11.42 -21.02
C ARG A 38 -13.07 -12.73 -20.41
N CYS A 39 -12.58 -13.86 -20.92
CA CYS A 39 -12.96 -15.18 -20.45
C CYS A 39 -11.89 -15.78 -19.55
N GLU A 40 -12.33 -16.29 -18.40
CA GLU A 40 -11.49 -17.01 -17.46
C GLU A 40 -12.15 -18.35 -17.12
N CYS A 41 -11.37 -19.41 -16.95
CA CYS A 41 -11.92 -20.64 -16.40
C CYS A 41 -12.43 -20.40 -14.97
N LEU A 42 -13.56 -21.02 -14.63
CA LEU A 42 -13.97 -21.08 -13.24
C LEU A 42 -12.87 -21.78 -12.42
N ARG A 43 -12.62 -21.32 -11.19
CA ARG A 43 -11.56 -21.92 -10.38
C ARG A 43 -11.82 -23.41 -10.14
N GLY A 44 -10.77 -24.23 -10.26
CA GLY A 44 -10.87 -25.70 -10.29
C GLY A 44 -11.08 -26.27 -11.71
N PHE A 45 -10.99 -25.40 -12.73
CA PHE A 45 -11.04 -25.76 -14.13
C PHE A 45 -9.83 -25.19 -14.87
N ALA A 46 -9.45 -25.85 -15.96
CA ALA A 46 -8.40 -25.46 -16.87
C ALA A 46 -8.91 -25.51 -18.33
N PRO A 47 -8.28 -24.76 -19.25
CA PRO A 47 -8.62 -24.78 -20.67
C PRO A 47 -8.70 -26.21 -21.20
N LYS A 48 -9.77 -26.54 -21.92
CA LYS A 48 -9.87 -27.85 -22.60
C LYS A 48 -8.82 -27.98 -23.70
N PHE A 49 -8.56 -26.87 -24.40
CA PHE A 49 -7.59 -26.79 -25.48
C PHE A 49 -6.68 -25.58 -25.30
N GLN A 50 -5.51 -25.75 -24.67
CA GLN A 50 -4.62 -24.63 -24.37
C GLN A 50 -4.23 -23.80 -25.60
N LYS A 51 -4.05 -24.45 -26.75
CA LYS A 51 -3.69 -23.79 -28.03
C LYS A 51 -4.75 -22.77 -28.48
N ASP A 52 -6.02 -23.09 -28.30
CA ASP A 52 -7.13 -22.21 -28.68
C ASP A 52 -7.16 -21.01 -27.72
N TRP A 53 -6.94 -21.25 -26.43
CA TRP A 53 -6.84 -20.21 -25.40
C TRP A 53 -5.70 -19.22 -25.68
N ASP A 54 -4.55 -19.71 -26.11
CA ASP A 54 -3.39 -18.89 -26.45
C ASP A 54 -3.68 -17.97 -27.66
N LEU A 55 -4.64 -18.37 -28.51
CA LEU A 55 -5.17 -17.60 -29.64
C LEU A 55 -6.43 -16.79 -29.29
N GLN A 56 -6.80 -16.73 -28.01
CA GLN A 56 -8.01 -16.07 -27.50
C GLN A 56 -9.34 -16.66 -28.04
N ASP A 57 -9.32 -17.92 -28.45
CA ASP A 57 -10.55 -18.70 -28.69
C ASP A 57 -10.89 -19.50 -27.43
N TRP A 58 -12.00 -19.12 -26.79
CA TRP A 58 -12.49 -19.73 -25.55
C TRP A 58 -13.71 -20.62 -25.76
N SER A 59 -14.09 -20.88 -27.02
CA SER A 59 -15.32 -21.61 -27.38
C SER A 59 -15.33 -23.04 -26.84
N GLY A 60 -14.16 -23.68 -26.73
CA GLY A 60 -14.01 -25.05 -26.24
C GLY A 60 -14.33 -25.28 -24.75
N GLY A 61 -14.57 -24.21 -23.99
CA GLY A 61 -14.73 -24.23 -22.53
C GLY A 61 -13.54 -24.77 -21.71
N CYS A 62 -13.77 -24.88 -20.41
CA CYS A 62 -12.83 -25.42 -19.45
C CYS A 62 -13.31 -26.78 -18.92
N THR A 63 -12.36 -27.64 -18.55
CA THR A 63 -12.62 -28.92 -17.89
C THR A 63 -12.02 -28.92 -16.50
N ARG A 64 -12.54 -29.78 -15.61
CA ARG A 64 -12.07 -29.87 -14.23
C ARG A 64 -10.61 -30.28 -14.18
N THR A 65 -9.84 -29.63 -13.29
CA THR A 65 -8.45 -29.99 -13.01
C THR A 65 -8.34 -31.31 -12.24
N LYS A 66 -9.30 -31.56 -11.33
CA LYS A 66 -9.40 -32.80 -10.57
C LYS A 66 -10.82 -33.36 -10.61
N PRO A 67 -10.98 -34.69 -10.64
CA PRO A 67 -12.30 -35.30 -10.58
C PRO A 67 -12.96 -35.07 -9.21
N LEU A 68 -14.29 -34.99 -9.21
CA LEU A 68 -15.08 -34.93 -7.99
C LEU A 68 -15.03 -36.27 -7.23
N ASN A 69 -15.10 -36.19 -5.91
CA ASN A 69 -15.24 -37.32 -5.02
C ASN A 69 -16.58 -37.25 -4.28
N CYS A 70 -17.61 -37.78 -4.95
CA CYS A 70 -18.99 -37.78 -4.44
C CYS A 70 -19.16 -38.51 -3.09
N LYS A 71 -18.22 -39.36 -2.67
CA LYS A 71 -18.29 -40.13 -1.41
C LYS A 71 -17.78 -39.33 -0.20
N GLY A 72 -18.07 -38.03 -0.15
CA GLY A 72 -17.72 -37.15 0.97
C GLY A 72 -16.35 -36.45 0.86
N GLY A 73 -15.74 -36.41 -0.32
CA GLY A 73 -14.48 -35.71 -0.58
C GLY A 73 -14.64 -34.38 -1.32
N ASP A 74 -15.87 -33.89 -1.47
CA ASP A 74 -16.20 -32.65 -2.16
C ASP A 74 -16.66 -31.56 -1.19
N GLY A 75 -16.42 -30.32 -1.57
CA GLY A 75 -16.95 -29.12 -0.93
C GLY A 75 -17.37 -28.10 -1.98
N PHE A 76 -17.47 -26.84 -1.57
CA PHE A 76 -17.92 -25.76 -2.44
C PHE A 76 -16.99 -24.57 -2.40
N ARG A 77 -16.77 -23.97 -3.57
CA ARG A 77 -16.10 -22.69 -3.73
C ARG A 77 -17.09 -21.61 -4.15
N GLN A 78 -17.10 -20.50 -3.44
CA GLN A 78 -17.98 -19.37 -3.74
C GLN A 78 -17.41 -18.52 -4.87
N VAL A 79 -18.22 -18.26 -5.89
CA VAL A 79 -18.01 -17.24 -6.92
C VAL A 79 -19.00 -16.12 -6.67
N ARG A 80 -18.49 -14.92 -6.43
CA ARG A 80 -19.30 -13.78 -6.00
C ARG A 80 -19.74 -12.91 -7.15
N GLY A 81 -20.95 -12.39 -7.03
CA GLY A 81 -21.49 -11.34 -7.87
C GLY A 81 -21.55 -11.72 -9.35
N VAL A 82 -22.34 -12.74 -9.65
CA VAL A 82 -22.47 -13.29 -11.00
C VAL A 82 -23.91 -13.23 -11.51
N LYS A 83 -24.05 -13.05 -12.82
CA LYS A 83 -25.21 -13.56 -13.55
C LYS A 83 -25.18 -15.08 -13.44
N TYR A 84 -26.26 -15.67 -12.97
CA TYR A 84 -26.39 -17.12 -12.90
C TYR A 84 -26.29 -17.74 -14.28
N SER A 85 -25.66 -18.92 -14.32
CA SER A 85 -25.51 -19.71 -15.53
C SER A 85 -26.87 -20.11 -16.10
N ASP A 86 -26.88 -20.47 -17.37
CA ASP A 86 -28.08 -20.90 -18.07
C ASP A 86 -28.79 -22.06 -17.34
N MET A 87 -30.11 -22.10 -17.50
CA MET A 87 -31.02 -23.02 -16.83
C MET A 87 -31.37 -24.21 -17.75
N LEU A 88 -30.37 -24.82 -18.38
CA LEU A 88 -30.57 -26.00 -19.26
C LEU A 88 -30.65 -27.32 -18.48
N GLY A 89 -29.84 -27.46 -17.44
CA GLY A 89 -29.79 -28.64 -16.57
C GLY A 89 -29.83 -28.22 -15.12
N PHE A 90 -31.02 -27.91 -14.60
CA PHE A 90 -31.16 -27.36 -13.26
C PHE A 90 -32.28 -28.02 -12.45
N TRP A 91 -32.23 -27.83 -11.14
CA TRP A 91 -33.31 -28.13 -10.22
C TRP A 91 -33.53 -26.94 -9.29
N LEU A 92 -34.80 -26.64 -9.00
CA LEU A 92 -35.21 -25.49 -8.22
C LEU A 92 -36.08 -25.91 -7.04
N ASN A 93 -35.82 -25.34 -5.87
CA ASN A 93 -36.68 -25.44 -4.70
C ASN A 93 -36.70 -24.12 -3.95
N THR A 94 -37.86 -23.52 -3.77
CA THR A 94 -37.99 -22.17 -3.22
C THR A 94 -37.92 -22.10 -1.69
N SER A 95 -38.04 -23.23 -1.01
CA SER A 95 -38.20 -23.29 0.45
C SER A 95 -36.91 -23.66 1.20
N MET A 96 -35.91 -24.19 0.49
CA MET A 96 -34.65 -24.63 1.09
C MET A 96 -33.75 -23.45 1.47
N SER A 97 -32.99 -23.63 2.54
CA SER A 97 -31.84 -22.78 2.86
C SER A 97 -30.63 -23.11 1.98
N LEU A 98 -29.64 -22.21 1.96
CA LEU A 98 -28.40 -22.44 1.22
C LEU A 98 -27.62 -23.67 1.72
N ASP A 99 -27.61 -23.92 3.03
CA ASP A 99 -26.85 -25.04 3.59
C ASP A 99 -27.54 -26.38 3.30
N GLU A 100 -28.88 -26.41 3.33
CA GLU A 100 -29.65 -27.56 2.83
C GLU A 100 -29.41 -27.77 1.34
N CYS A 101 -29.36 -26.70 0.55
CA CYS A 101 -29.09 -26.77 -0.89
C CYS A 101 -27.71 -27.38 -1.18
N LYS A 102 -26.67 -26.96 -0.44
CA LYS A 102 -25.32 -27.55 -0.53
C LYS A 102 -25.32 -29.02 -0.12
N ALA A 103 -26.00 -29.36 0.97
CA ALA A 103 -26.09 -30.74 1.44
C ALA A 103 -26.80 -31.64 0.41
N GLU A 104 -27.87 -31.15 -0.21
CA GLU A 104 -28.62 -31.87 -1.23
C GLU A 104 -27.81 -32.04 -2.51
N CYS A 105 -27.09 -30.99 -2.93
CA CYS A 105 -26.14 -31.07 -4.03
C CYS A 105 -25.05 -32.12 -3.77
N LEU A 106 -24.49 -32.19 -2.56
CA LEU A 106 -23.45 -33.19 -2.23
C LEU A 106 -23.96 -34.62 -2.35
N LYS A 107 -25.23 -34.89 -2.01
CA LYS A 107 -25.85 -36.21 -2.17
C LYS A 107 -26.04 -36.62 -3.63
N ASN A 108 -26.18 -35.65 -4.53
CA ASN A 108 -26.36 -35.90 -5.96
C ASN A 108 -25.01 -35.78 -6.71
N CYS A 109 -24.42 -36.91 -7.13
CA CYS A 109 -23.11 -36.90 -7.79
C CYS A 109 -23.07 -36.16 -9.13
N SER A 110 -24.22 -35.89 -9.75
CA SER A 110 -24.30 -35.10 -10.98
C SER A 110 -24.36 -33.60 -10.73
N CYS A 111 -24.59 -33.16 -9.49
CA CYS A 111 -24.66 -31.75 -9.15
C CYS A 111 -23.26 -31.10 -9.26
N THR A 112 -23.16 -30.01 -10.02
CA THR A 112 -21.90 -29.32 -10.30
C THR A 112 -21.79 -27.97 -9.61
N ALA A 113 -22.92 -27.31 -9.34
CA ALA A 113 -22.98 -26.07 -8.58
C ALA A 113 -24.36 -25.86 -7.94
N CYS A 114 -24.43 -24.97 -6.96
CA CYS A 114 -25.70 -24.54 -6.38
C CYS A 114 -25.68 -23.05 -5.99
N ALA A 115 -26.86 -22.45 -5.81
CA ALA A 115 -27.03 -21.06 -5.38
C ALA A 115 -28.40 -20.87 -4.71
N ASN A 116 -28.60 -19.72 -4.06
CA ASN A 116 -29.95 -19.32 -3.66
C ASN A 116 -30.76 -18.89 -4.88
N SER A 117 -32.01 -19.30 -4.97
CA SER A 117 -32.89 -18.89 -6.08
C SER A 117 -33.41 -17.47 -5.92
N PHE A 118 -33.61 -17.01 -4.68
CA PHE A 118 -34.01 -15.65 -4.34
C PHE A 118 -32.95 -14.96 -3.50
N ILE A 119 -32.72 -13.68 -3.77
CA ILE A 119 -31.68 -12.86 -3.11
C ILE A 119 -32.22 -11.86 -2.07
N THR A 120 -33.51 -11.93 -1.76
CA THR A 120 -34.16 -11.13 -0.70
C THR A 120 -33.77 -11.65 0.69
N ASP A 121 -33.50 -10.74 1.63
CA ASP A 121 -33.36 -11.00 3.08
C ASP A 121 -32.58 -12.27 3.47
N GLY A 122 -31.25 -12.25 3.28
CA GLY A 122 -30.38 -13.39 3.61
C GLY A 122 -30.31 -14.47 2.52
N GLY A 123 -31.21 -14.39 1.53
CA GLY A 123 -31.29 -15.26 0.38
C GLY A 123 -31.93 -16.61 0.72
N THR A 124 -32.89 -17.02 -0.10
CA THR A 124 -33.70 -18.22 0.13
C THR A 124 -33.86 -19.04 -1.14
N GLY A 125 -34.25 -20.29 -0.95
CA GLY A 125 -34.39 -21.28 -2.01
C GLY A 125 -33.04 -21.85 -2.46
N CYS A 126 -33.13 -22.79 -3.39
CA CYS A 126 -32.06 -23.62 -3.87
C CYS A 126 -32.20 -23.75 -5.38
N LEU A 127 -31.14 -23.38 -6.08
CA LEU A 127 -30.96 -23.60 -7.51
C LEU A 127 -29.72 -24.49 -7.65
N MET A 128 -29.88 -25.70 -8.16
CA MET A 128 -28.78 -26.63 -8.45
C MET A 128 -28.59 -26.76 -9.95
N TRP A 129 -27.34 -26.87 -10.40
CA TRP A 129 -26.99 -27.17 -11.78
C TRP A 129 -26.40 -28.58 -11.91
N PHE A 130 -26.66 -29.19 -13.06
CA PHE A 130 -26.16 -30.50 -13.47
C PHE A 130 -25.42 -30.34 -14.80
N GLY A 131 -24.17 -30.81 -14.85
CA GLY A 131 -23.32 -30.68 -16.04
C GLY A 131 -22.56 -29.35 -16.10
N GLU A 132 -22.29 -28.89 -17.31
CA GLU A 132 -21.45 -27.72 -17.56
C GLU A 132 -22.18 -26.40 -17.29
N LEU A 133 -21.46 -25.42 -16.74
CA LEU A 133 -21.99 -24.08 -16.49
C LEU A 133 -21.76 -23.18 -17.70
N ILE A 134 -22.82 -22.72 -18.33
CA ILE A 134 -22.75 -21.88 -19.55
C ILE A 134 -23.30 -20.50 -19.25
N ASP A 135 -22.78 -19.48 -19.93
CA ASP A 135 -23.27 -18.09 -19.87
C ASP A 135 -23.15 -17.42 -18.49
N THR A 136 -22.11 -17.81 -17.73
CA THR A 136 -21.80 -17.18 -16.44
C THR A 136 -21.05 -15.86 -16.67
N LYS A 137 -21.56 -14.75 -16.14
CA LYS A 137 -20.95 -13.42 -16.24
C LYS A 137 -20.68 -12.84 -14.86
N GLN A 138 -19.53 -12.21 -14.66
CA GLN A 138 -19.26 -11.40 -13.49
C GLN A 138 -19.94 -10.03 -13.62
N HIS A 139 -20.65 -9.60 -12.59
CA HIS A 139 -21.23 -8.26 -12.56
C HIS A 139 -20.16 -7.21 -12.30
N SER A 140 -20.21 -6.10 -13.03
CA SER A 140 -19.38 -4.91 -12.81
C SER A 140 -19.87 -4.15 -11.58
N GLY A 141 -19.62 -4.70 -10.39
CA GLY A 141 -20.02 -4.07 -9.12
C GLY A 141 -19.99 -5.05 -7.96
N ALA A 142 -19.29 -4.68 -6.88
CA ALA A 142 -19.08 -5.50 -5.69
C ALA A 142 -20.34 -5.79 -4.86
N ASP A 143 -21.49 -5.20 -5.24
CA ASP A 143 -22.72 -5.19 -4.44
C ASP A 143 -23.75 -6.26 -4.86
N SER A 144 -23.47 -7.05 -5.89
CA SER A 144 -24.40 -8.09 -6.33
C SER A 144 -24.40 -9.28 -5.35
N LYS A 145 -25.55 -9.55 -4.74
CA LYS A 145 -25.78 -10.67 -3.81
C LYS A 145 -25.91 -12.04 -4.50
N HIS A 146 -25.78 -12.08 -5.83
CA HIS A 146 -25.88 -13.28 -6.64
C HIS A 146 -24.56 -14.07 -6.56
N ASN A 147 -24.52 -15.07 -5.69
CA ASN A 147 -23.35 -15.91 -5.50
C ASN A 147 -23.65 -17.33 -5.98
N VAL A 148 -22.73 -17.92 -6.74
CA VAL A 148 -22.78 -19.33 -7.12
C VAL A 148 -21.75 -20.11 -6.31
N TYR A 149 -22.08 -21.33 -5.91
CA TYR A 149 -21.21 -22.22 -5.16
C TYR A 149 -20.87 -23.42 -6.04
N ILE A 150 -19.65 -23.46 -6.56
CA ILE A 150 -19.19 -24.49 -7.47
C ILE A 150 -18.65 -25.66 -6.65
N ARG A 151 -19.13 -26.87 -6.95
CA ARG A 151 -18.65 -28.09 -6.31
C ARG A 151 -17.22 -28.39 -6.76
N VAL A 152 -16.32 -28.60 -5.81
CA VAL A 152 -14.90 -28.89 -6.05
C VAL A 152 -14.39 -29.92 -5.04
N PRO A 153 -13.33 -30.68 -5.33
CA PRO A 153 -12.73 -31.57 -4.35
C PRO A 153 -12.17 -30.79 -3.16
N VAL A 154 -12.32 -31.30 -1.93
CA VAL A 154 -11.82 -30.64 -0.70
C VAL A 154 -10.31 -30.38 -0.77
N SER A 155 -9.56 -31.26 -1.45
CA SER A 155 -8.11 -31.08 -1.67
C SER A 155 -7.73 -29.81 -2.44
N GLU A 156 -8.67 -29.17 -3.16
CA GLU A 156 -8.44 -27.90 -3.86
C GLU A 156 -8.78 -26.68 -3.00
N LEU A 157 -9.51 -26.85 -1.89
CA LEU A 157 -9.89 -25.75 -1.01
C LEU A 157 -8.70 -25.26 -0.17
N GLY A 158 -7.84 -26.17 0.30
CA GLY A 158 -6.66 -25.83 1.13
C GLY A 158 -5.49 -25.17 0.39
N LEU A 159 -5.35 -25.43 -0.92
CA LEU A 159 -4.22 -24.90 -1.71
C LEU A 159 -4.23 -23.37 -1.84
N GLU A 160 -5.40 -22.74 -1.78
CA GLU A 160 -5.52 -21.29 -1.91
C GLU A 160 -5.20 -20.53 -0.61
N GLU A 161 -5.48 -21.13 0.55
CA GLU A 161 -5.10 -20.53 1.83
C GLU A 161 -3.58 -20.47 1.93
N GLU A 162 -2.89 -21.56 1.55
CA GLU A 162 -1.43 -21.61 1.49
C GLU A 162 -0.83 -20.60 0.50
N GLU A 163 -1.38 -20.47 -0.71
CA GLU A 163 -0.89 -19.49 -1.69
C GLU A 163 -1.12 -18.03 -1.23
N LYS A 164 -2.27 -17.75 -0.60
CA LYS A 164 -2.61 -16.41 -0.11
C LYS A 164 -1.74 -16.03 1.09
N GLU A 165 -1.48 -16.96 1.99
CA GLU A 165 -0.54 -16.76 3.10
C GLU A 165 0.88 -16.52 2.58
N LYS A 166 1.32 -17.29 1.59
CA LYS A 166 2.64 -17.12 0.96
C LYS A 166 2.79 -15.77 0.24
N LYS A 167 1.74 -15.31 -0.44
CA LYS A 167 1.75 -13.98 -1.08
C LYS A 167 1.80 -12.85 -0.04
N ARG A 168 1.01 -12.96 1.04
CA ARG A 168 0.98 -11.96 2.11
C ARG A 168 2.31 -11.90 2.87
N SER A 169 2.95 -13.03 3.13
CA SER A 169 4.27 -13.06 3.78
C SER A 169 5.35 -12.41 2.91
N MET A 170 5.34 -12.66 1.59
CA MET A 170 6.26 -12.02 0.65
C MET A 170 6.08 -10.49 0.58
N GLU A 171 4.84 -9.99 0.59
CA GLU A 171 4.58 -8.53 0.63
C GLU A 171 5.11 -7.88 1.91
N ILE A 172 4.93 -8.52 3.06
CA ILE A 172 5.44 -8.01 4.35
C ILE A 172 6.97 -7.95 4.36
N ILE A 173 7.65 -8.96 3.82
CA ILE A 173 9.12 -9.00 3.74
C ILE A 173 9.64 -7.85 2.88
N LEU A 174 9.03 -7.59 1.72
CA LEU A 174 9.43 -6.50 0.82
C LEU A 174 9.28 -5.11 1.46
N ILE A 175 8.17 -4.87 2.17
CA ILE A 175 7.93 -3.61 2.90
C ILE A 175 8.97 -3.43 4.03
N SER A 176 9.31 -4.52 4.73
CA SER A 176 10.32 -4.49 5.80
C SER A 176 11.72 -4.15 5.26
N ILE A 177 12.09 -4.66 4.08
CA ILE A 177 13.40 -4.35 3.47
C ILE A 177 13.45 -2.89 3.03
N ALA A 178 12.40 -2.41 2.34
CA ALA A 178 12.35 -1.04 1.83
C ALA A 178 12.43 0.00 2.96
N SER A 179 11.72 -0.24 4.06
CA SER A 179 11.76 0.66 5.23
C SER A 179 13.14 0.66 5.92
N GLY A 180 13.79 -0.50 6.03
CA GLY A 180 15.15 -0.61 6.56
C GLY A 180 16.17 0.20 5.75
N VAL A 181 16.10 0.13 4.42
CA VAL A 181 16.99 0.89 3.52
C VAL A 181 16.79 2.39 3.69
N LEU A 182 15.54 2.87 3.71
CA LEU A 182 15.24 4.28 3.90
C LEU A 182 15.78 4.81 5.23
N ILE A 183 15.51 4.10 6.33
CA ILE A 183 16.00 4.49 7.67
C ILE A 183 17.53 4.55 7.69
N SER A 184 18.20 3.54 7.12
CA SER A 184 19.66 3.51 7.06
C SER A 184 20.24 4.68 6.26
N ALA A 185 19.61 5.06 5.15
CA ALA A 185 20.02 6.19 4.32
C ALA A 185 19.82 7.53 5.05
N PHE A 186 18.71 7.70 5.77
CA PHE A 186 18.46 8.90 6.59
C PHE A 186 19.50 9.04 7.72
N ILE A 187 19.80 7.97 8.44
CA ILE A 187 20.81 7.97 9.51
C ILE A 187 22.20 8.29 8.93
N SER A 188 22.59 7.60 7.85
CA SER A 188 23.89 7.79 7.19
C SER A 188 24.03 9.22 6.67
N GLY A 189 22.99 9.73 5.99
CA GLY A 189 22.95 11.10 5.49
C GLY A 189 23.02 12.14 6.61
N GLY A 190 22.30 11.92 7.71
CA GLY A 190 22.36 12.77 8.90
C GLY A 190 23.76 12.82 9.51
N VAL A 191 24.42 11.67 9.69
CA VAL A 191 25.80 11.59 10.20
C VAL A 191 26.79 12.31 9.26
N LEU A 192 26.66 12.11 7.94
CA LEU A 192 27.48 12.79 6.95
C LEU A 192 27.27 14.31 6.97
N LEU A 193 26.03 14.78 7.13
CA LEU A 193 25.73 16.22 7.24
C LEU A 193 26.35 16.82 8.51
N MET A 194 26.18 16.15 9.66
CA MET A 194 26.69 16.59 10.96
C MET A 194 28.22 16.63 10.98
N THR A 195 28.89 15.67 10.35
CA THR A 195 30.35 15.69 10.22
C THR A 195 30.80 16.86 9.34
N ARG A 196 30.18 17.10 8.18
CA ARG A 196 30.53 18.24 7.31
C ARG A 196 30.32 19.61 7.97
N LEU A 197 29.25 19.77 8.74
CA LEU A 197 28.99 21.00 9.51
C LEU A 197 30.07 21.22 10.58
N LYS A 198 30.45 20.17 11.33
CA LYS A 198 31.55 20.25 12.30
C LYS A 198 32.89 20.63 11.65
N TRP A 199 33.20 20.08 10.47
CA TRP A 199 34.41 20.44 9.73
C TRP A 199 34.41 21.92 9.29
N ARG A 200 33.29 22.45 8.77
CA ARG A 200 33.17 23.89 8.41
C ARG A 200 33.33 24.82 9.61
N VAL A 201 32.73 24.47 10.76
CA VAL A 201 32.90 25.26 11.99
C VAL A 201 34.37 25.25 12.45
N LYS A 202 35.05 24.10 12.34
CA LYS A 202 36.47 23.99 12.69
C LYS A 202 37.39 24.78 11.74
N GLU A 203 37.05 24.84 10.46
CA GLU A 203 37.81 25.60 9.46
C GLU A 203 37.63 27.12 9.65
N ASN A 204 36.40 27.58 9.88
CA ASN A 204 36.14 29.00 10.19
C ASN A 204 36.86 29.45 11.48
N ASN A 205 36.96 28.57 12.49
CA ASN A 205 37.69 28.88 13.72
C ASN A 205 39.22 28.93 13.56
N LYS A 206 39.80 28.40 12.48
CA LYS A 206 41.26 28.49 12.23
C LYS A 206 41.69 29.85 11.69
N HIS A 207 40.78 30.65 11.14
CA HIS A 207 41.09 32.01 10.65
C HIS A 207 41.01 33.08 11.74
N LEU A 208 40.59 32.74 12.96
CA LEU A 208 40.58 33.62 14.14
C LEU A 208 41.65 33.18 15.16
N GLU A 209 42.90 33.04 14.74
CA GLU A 209 44.01 33.00 15.69
C GLU A 209 44.22 34.40 16.26
N LEU A 210 43.49 34.72 17.33
CA LEU A 210 43.72 35.92 18.13
C LEU A 210 45.09 35.80 18.81
N PRO A 211 45.98 36.81 18.70
CA PRO A 211 47.26 36.79 19.38
C PRO A 211 47.04 36.66 20.88
N THR A 212 47.51 35.55 21.44
CA THR A 212 47.36 35.27 22.88
C THR A 212 48.47 35.99 23.64
N ILE A 213 48.17 37.20 24.10
CA ILE A 213 49.11 37.98 24.93
C ILE A 213 49.06 37.46 26.37
N LYS A 214 50.21 37.07 26.93
CA LYS A 214 50.30 36.60 28.32
C LYS A 214 49.94 37.74 29.28
N MET A 215 49.19 37.42 30.33
CA MET A 215 48.80 38.39 31.37
C MET A 215 50.01 39.09 32.00
N ALA A 216 51.14 38.39 32.16
CA ALA A 216 52.39 38.98 32.64
C ALA A 216 52.88 40.14 31.75
N THR A 217 52.75 40.00 30.42
CA THR A 217 53.09 41.06 29.46
C THR A 217 52.15 42.25 29.62
N ILE A 218 50.85 42.01 29.83
CA ILE A 218 49.84 43.06 30.05
C ILE A 218 50.06 43.79 31.39
N MET A 219 50.47 43.06 32.43
CA MET A 219 50.80 43.66 33.72
C MET A 219 52.07 44.50 33.64
N GLN A 220 53.12 44.01 32.97
CA GLN A 220 54.35 44.77 32.75
C GLN A 220 54.09 46.05 31.93
N ALA A 221 53.35 45.90 30.83
CA ALA A 221 52.88 46.94 29.92
C ALA A 221 52.19 48.12 30.60
N THR A 222 51.30 47.81 31.54
CA THR A 222 50.45 48.80 32.21
C THR A 222 51.01 49.24 33.56
N ASN A 223 52.22 48.79 33.92
CA ASN A 223 52.79 48.92 35.26
C ASN A 223 51.79 48.48 36.35
N ASN A 224 51.35 47.22 36.24
CA ASN A 224 50.35 46.59 37.09
C ASN A 224 49.02 47.37 37.17
N PHE A 225 48.58 47.93 36.03
CA PHE A 225 47.39 48.79 35.92
C PHE A 225 47.46 50.06 36.80
N SER A 226 48.63 50.70 36.83
CA SER A 226 48.84 51.97 37.53
C SER A 226 47.92 53.06 36.98
N THR A 227 47.33 53.88 37.86
CA THR A 227 46.49 55.02 37.49
C THR A 227 47.23 56.09 36.71
N GLU A 228 48.57 56.15 36.83
CA GLU A 228 49.43 57.06 36.07
C GLU A 228 49.38 56.79 34.56
N ASN A 229 49.15 55.54 34.19
CA ASN A 229 49.03 55.12 32.79
C ASN A 229 47.56 55.11 32.31
N MET A 230 46.60 55.57 33.11
CA MET A 230 45.19 55.56 32.71
C MET A 230 44.90 56.70 31.72
N ILE A 231 44.38 56.36 30.54
CA ILE A 231 44.01 57.35 29.51
C ILE A 231 42.57 57.81 29.71
N GLY A 232 41.70 56.96 30.26
CA GLY A 232 40.31 57.31 30.51
C GLY A 232 39.48 56.18 31.10
N VAL A 233 38.26 56.51 31.53
CA VAL A 233 37.31 55.56 32.10
C VAL A 233 35.98 55.70 31.37
N GLY A 234 35.44 54.57 30.90
CA GLY A 234 34.11 54.51 30.28
C GLY A 234 33.21 53.47 30.95
N GLY A 235 31.99 53.29 30.43
CA GLY A 235 30.99 52.37 30.99
C GLY A 235 31.40 50.90 31.11
N PHE A 236 32.48 50.50 30.42
CA PHE A 236 33.02 49.13 30.43
C PHE A 236 34.37 49.03 31.18
N GLY A 237 34.76 50.06 31.93
CA GLY A 237 35.97 50.08 32.77
C GLY A 237 37.09 51.02 32.28
N PRO A 238 38.19 51.10 33.04
CA PRO A 238 39.35 51.94 32.72
C PRO A 238 40.16 51.41 31.53
N VAL A 239 40.72 52.34 30.76
CA VAL A 239 41.64 52.11 29.65
C VAL A 239 43.01 52.67 30.01
N TYR A 240 44.05 51.86 29.83
CA TYR A 240 45.44 52.20 30.16
C TYR A 240 46.28 52.32 28.89
N LYS A 241 47.16 53.32 28.85
CA LYS A 241 48.23 53.47 27.85
C LYS A 241 49.33 52.47 28.17
N HIS A 242 49.86 51.84 27.13
CA HIS A 242 51.06 51.02 27.25
C HIS A 242 52.31 51.88 27.44
N GLY A 243 53.20 51.48 28.36
CA GLY A 243 54.57 51.99 28.48
C GLY A 243 55.58 51.01 27.85
N ASN A 244 56.31 51.47 26.83
CA ASN A 244 57.38 50.78 26.07
C ASN A 244 57.22 49.25 25.86
N MET A 245 56.61 48.86 24.74
CA MET A 245 56.58 47.46 24.33
C MET A 245 57.93 47.17 23.67
N PRO A 246 58.53 45.99 23.83
CA PRO A 246 59.78 45.66 23.16
C PRO A 246 59.71 45.85 21.62
N SER A 247 58.50 45.81 21.04
CA SER A 247 58.21 45.98 19.62
C SER A 247 57.97 47.43 19.15
N GLY A 248 57.88 48.42 20.05
CA GLY A 248 57.63 49.83 19.69
C GLY A 248 56.19 50.18 19.29
N GLU A 249 55.25 49.25 19.40
CA GLU A 249 53.84 49.45 19.03
C GLU A 249 53.03 50.07 20.18
N GLU A 250 52.16 51.05 19.89
CA GLU A 250 51.27 51.65 20.89
C GLU A 250 49.99 50.80 21.04
N LEU A 251 49.78 50.23 22.23
CA LEU A 251 48.57 49.48 22.58
C LEU A 251 47.80 50.15 23.71
N ALA A 252 46.47 50.02 23.67
CA ALA A 252 45.58 50.42 24.76
C ALA A 252 44.98 49.16 25.40
N VAL A 253 45.11 49.04 26.72
CA VAL A 253 44.58 47.90 27.47
C VAL A 253 43.31 48.34 28.20
N LYS A 254 42.18 47.74 27.86
CA LYS A 254 40.91 47.97 28.56
C LYS A 254 40.70 46.91 29.62
N ARG A 255 40.63 47.32 30.89
CA ARG A 255 40.33 46.41 32.00
C ARG A 255 38.84 46.46 32.29
N LEU A 256 38.17 45.32 32.19
CA LEU A 256 36.77 45.21 32.58
C LEU A 256 36.62 45.38 34.09
N SER A 257 35.66 46.21 34.52
CA SER A 257 35.34 46.38 35.94
C SER A 257 34.58 45.16 36.47
N ARG A 258 34.83 44.75 37.74
CA ARG A 258 34.18 43.57 38.34
C ARG A 258 32.66 43.73 38.57
N CYS A 259 32.10 44.92 38.32
CA CYS A 259 30.67 45.22 38.52
C CYS A 259 29.89 45.52 37.23
N SER A 260 30.28 44.94 36.08
CA SER A 260 29.42 44.97 34.88
C SER A 260 28.56 43.71 34.81
N ARG A 261 27.30 43.81 35.27
CA ARG A 261 26.21 42.87 34.93
C ARG A 261 25.47 43.34 33.67
N GLN A 262 26.20 43.71 32.63
CA GLN A 262 25.62 44.01 31.33
C GLN A 262 26.19 43.05 30.29
N SER A 263 25.30 42.18 29.82
CA SER A 263 25.34 41.40 28.57
C SER A 263 26.56 40.51 28.33
N LEU A 264 26.36 39.22 28.61
CA LEU A 264 26.85 38.14 27.74
C LEU A 264 26.37 38.41 26.31
N GLU A 265 27.17 39.11 25.53
CA GLU A 265 27.24 38.99 24.07
C GLU A 265 28.48 39.75 23.59
N MET A 266 29.62 39.05 23.53
CA MET A 266 30.59 39.32 22.47
C MET A 266 30.51 38.15 21.52
N LYS A 267 29.74 38.37 20.45
CA LYS A 267 29.94 37.71 19.17
C LYS A 267 31.39 37.95 18.75
N LEU A 268 32.12 36.86 18.54
CA LEU A 268 33.14 36.82 17.49
C LEU A 268 32.40 36.75 16.15
#